data_AF-A0AAV8WUS4-F1
#
_entry.id   AF-A0AAV8WUS4-F1
#
_cell.length_a   1.000
_cell.length_b   1.000
_cell.length_c   1.000
_cell.angle_alpha   90.00
_cell.angle_beta   90.00
_cell.angle_gamma   90.00
#
_symmetry.space_group_name_H-M   'P 1'
#
loop_
_entity.id
_entity.type
_entity.pdbx_description
1 polymer ?
#
loop_
_entity_poly.entity_id
_entity_poly.type
_entity_poly.pdbx_seq_one_letter_code
_entity_poly.pdbx_strand_id
1 'polypeptide(L)'
;MWRKCTERKLQGCRRSLALGRRLRSSLHENACDLLRDKVFPILREDDTIRDIRYDELLIRYANDLCTKFASRPHCYSLIRSKIRMVAQFLSRIKKIEPTIDNLSDVFHPRHYDKIVQIINMMGKYNKETGQLEAPSTAFDLGTQLKILCETHKFECIKKSDEQRLKEVDNTALLMKQGLSTSVNVYVKEAQINKRRKKQIVLPSRQDISKLMVYLVGAAC
;
A
#
# COMPACT_ATOMS: atom_id res chain seq x y z
N MET A 1 32.48 20.88 25.44
CA MET A 1 32.38 21.74 24.24
C MET A 1 32.20 20.84 23.00
N TRP A 2 30.94 20.58 22.58
CA TRP A 2 30.66 19.85 21.35
C TRP A 2 29.47 20.47 20.60
N ARG A 3 29.83 21.06 19.45
CA ARG A 3 29.11 21.17 18.17
C ARG A 3 27.70 21.75 18.18
N LYS A 4 27.64 23.08 17.95
CA LYS A 4 26.53 23.73 17.24
C LYS A 4 26.30 23.01 15.91
N CYS A 5 25.22 22.25 15.80
CA CYS A 5 24.73 21.78 14.51
C CYS A 5 24.31 23.02 13.70
N THR A 6 24.97 23.22 12.56
CA THR A 6 24.73 24.30 11.62
C THR A 6 23.24 24.43 11.27
N GLU A 7 22.65 25.59 11.60
CA GLU A 7 21.27 26.00 11.26
C GLU A 7 21.08 26.32 9.76
N ARG A 8 21.92 25.77 8.87
CA ARG A 8 21.71 25.90 7.43
C ARG A 8 20.78 24.78 6.99
N LYS A 9 19.50 25.11 6.80
CA LYS A 9 18.58 24.25 6.03
C LYS A 9 19.18 24.06 4.64
N LEU A 10 19.81 22.89 4.41
CA LEU A 10 20.35 22.48 3.11
C LEU A 10 19.18 22.34 2.11
N GLN A 11 18.87 23.44 1.44
CA GLN A 11 17.87 23.51 0.39
C GLN A 11 18.44 22.76 -0.83
N GLY A 12 17.99 21.53 -1.04
CA GLY A 12 18.54 20.59 -2.04
C GLY A 12 18.74 19.15 -1.54
N CYS A 13 18.54 18.88 -0.24
CA CYS A 13 18.88 17.62 0.42
C CYS A 13 18.15 16.34 -0.03
N ARG A 14 17.14 16.39 -0.91
CA ARG A 14 16.40 15.15 -1.28
C ARG A 14 17.28 14.13 -1.99
N ARG A 15 18.18 14.58 -2.89
CA ARG A 15 19.08 13.67 -3.62
C ARG A 15 20.18 13.11 -2.72
N SER A 16 20.77 13.94 -1.85
CA SER A 16 21.78 13.49 -0.88
C SER A 16 21.19 12.57 0.20
N LEU A 17 19.97 12.82 0.67
CA LEU A 17 19.26 11.91 1.58
C LEU A 17 18.88 10.59 0.90
N ALA A 18 18.46 10.62 -0.37
CA ALA A 18 18.20 9.41 -1.13
C ALA A 18 19.48 8.57 -1.35
N LEU A 19 20.61 9.21 -1.65
CA LEU A 19 21.91 8.56 -1.75
C LEU A 19 22.37 7.97 -0.41
N GLY A 20 22.25 8.73 0.69
CA GLY A 20 22.56 8.24 2.03
C GLY A 20 21.69 7.06 2.46
N ARG A 21 20.42 7.02 2.04
CA ARG A 21 19.51 5.90 2.31
C ARG A 21 19.85 4.64 1.50
N ARG A 22 20.34 4.77 0.26
CA ARG A 22 20.84 3.61 -0.51
C ARG A 22 21.98 2.91 0.19
N LEU A 23 22.93 3.70 0.71
CA LEU A 23 24.08 3.18 1.45
C LEU A 23 23.68 2.52 2.79
N ARG A 24 22.52 2.90 3.35
CA ARG A 24 22.03 2.45 4.66
C ARG A 24 20.95 1.38 4.59
N SER A 25 20.37 1.09 3.42
CA SER A 25 19.22 0.18 3.34
C SER A 25 19.66 -1.28 3.43
N SER A 26 19.93 -1.74 4.66
CA SER A 26 19.86 -3.17 4.97
C SER A 26 18.41 -3.63 4.75
N LEU A 27 18.22 -4.35 3.66
CA LEU A 27 16.98 -5.00 3.27
C LEU A 27 17.18 -6.51 3.37
N HIS A 28 16.10 -7.26 3.43
CA HIS A 28 16.17 -8.72 3.33
C HIS A 28 17.02 -9.16 2.12
N GLU A 29 17.75 -10.26 2.26
CA GLU A 29 18.69 -10.77 1.26
C GLU A 29 18.03 -10.97 -0.11
N ASN A 30 16.81 -11.50 -0.10
CA ASN A 30 15.95 -11.72 -1.27
C ASN A 30 15.50 -10.46 -2.04
N ALA A 31 15.80 -9.24 -1.58
CA ALA A 31 15.36 -8.00 -2.25
C ALA A 31 16.07 -7.76 -3.59
N CYS A 32 15.31 -7.45 -4.64
CA CYS A 32 15.88 -7.14 -5.96
C CYS A 32 16.53 -5.74 -6.02
N ASP A 33 17.44 -5.53 -6.98
CA ASP A 33 18.19 -4.27 -7.10
C ASP A 33 17.28 -3.06 -7.34
N LEU A 34 16.20 -3.23 -8.10
CA LEU A 34 15.22 -2.18 -8.33
C LEU A 34 14.57 -1.70 -7.02
N LEU A 35 14.29 -2.65 -6.13
CA LEU A 35 13.71 -2.38 -4.81
C LEU A 35 14.69 -1.58 -3.94
N ARG A 36 15.96 -2.01 -3.93
CA ARG A 36 17.08 -1.39 -3.20
C ARG A 36 17.40 0.03 -3.71
N ASP A 37 17.37 0.25 -5.01
CA ASP A 37 17.85 1.51 -5.60
C ASP A 37 16.76 2.56 -5.85
N LYS A 38 15.54 2.12 -6.19
CA LYS A 38 14.49 3.02 -6.71
C LYS A 38 13.26 3.11 -5.80
N VAL A 39 12.99 2.08 -5.00
CA VAL A 39 11.77 2.01 -4.18
C VAL A 39 12.04 2.45 -2.74
N PHE A 40 12.91 1.74 -2.02
CA PHE A 40 13.19 2.00 -0.60
C PHE A 40 13.91 3.31 -0.29
N PRO A 41 14.86 3.81 -1.09
CA PRO A 41 15.55 5.07 -0.78
C PRO A 41 14.61 6.28 -0.81
N ILE A 42 13.57 6.21 -1.65
CA ILE A 42 12.57 7.27 -1.82
C ILE A 42 11.42 7.10 -0.81
N LEU A 43 11.18 5.88 -0.29
CA LEU A 43 10.23 5.68 0.80
C LEU A 43 10.62 6.53 2.00
N ARG A 44 9.62 7.18 2.59
CA ARG A 44 9.79 7.90 3.85
C ARG A 44 10.03 6.87 4.95
N GLU A 45 11.11 7.05 5.69
CA GLU A 45 11.40 6.22 6.85
C GLU A 45 10.45 6.61 7.98
N ASP A 46 9.48 5.73 8.25
CA ASP A 46 8.59 5.77 9.40
C ASP A 46 8.73 4.42 10.12
N ASP A 47 8.28 4.33 11.38
CA ASP A 47 8.41 3.08 12.16
C ASP A 47 7.73 1.89 11.48
N THR A 48 6.59 2.12 10.83
CA THR A 48 5.89 1.10 10.04
C THR A 48 6.72 0.55 8.88
N ILE A 49 7.58 1.38 8.27
CA ILE A 49 8.47 0.96 7.19
C ILE A 49 9.69 0.22 7.75
N ARG A 50 10.10 0.48 9.01
CA ARG A 50 11.19 -0.25 9.66
C ARG A 50 10.79 -1.69 9.96
N ASP A 51 9.57 -1.88 10.45
CA ASP A 51 9.03 -3.21 10.78
C ASP A 51 9.02 -4.18 9.60
N ILE A 52 8.90 -3.66 8.38
CA ILE A 52 8.75 -4.47 7.16
C ILE A 52 10.03 -4.69 6.37
N ARG A 53 11.17 -4.10 6.75
CA ARG A 53 12.43 -4.18 5.96
C ARG A 53 12.95 -5.59 5.80
N TYR A 54 12.70 -6.40 6.81
CA TYR A 54 13.17 -7.78 6.92
C TYR A 54 12.04 -8.80 6.80
N ASP A 55 10.81 -8.34 6.48
CA ASP A 55 9.69 -9.25 6.27
C ASP A 55 9.87 -9.98 4.92
N GLU A 56 10.12 -11.28 4.99
CA GLU A 56 10.40 -12.12 3.81
C GLU A 56 9.24 -12.08 2.79
N LEU A 57 8.00 -12.18 3.27
CA LEU A 57 6.81 -12.26 2.43
C LEU A 57 6.55 -10.93 1.71
N LEU A 58 6.70 -9.80 2.40
CA LEU A 58 6.54 -8.49 1.77
C LEU A 58 7.59 -8.24 0.70
N ILE A 59 8.85 -8.61 0.97
CA ILE A 59 9.94 -8.40 0.02
C ILE A 59 9.69 -9.21 -1.26
N ARG A 60 9.24 -10.46 -1.13
CA ARG A 60 8.83 -11.28 -2.29
C ARG A 60 7.68 -10.63 -3.07
N TYR A 61 6.62 -10.23 -2.39
CA TYR A 61 5.50 -9.51 -3.03
C TYR A 61 5.96 -8.22 -3.73
N ALA A 62 6.86 -7.48 -3.12
CA ALA A 62 7.37 -6.24 -3.69
C ALA A 62 8.32 -6.50 -4.88
N ASN A 63 9.07 -7.61 -4.87
CA ASN A 63 9.80 -8.08 -6.04
C ASN A 63 8.86 -8.43 -7.19
N ASP A 64 7.75 -9.13 -6.93
CA ASP A 64 6.74 -9.45 -7.96
C ASP A 64 6.16 -8.18 -8.59
N LEU A 65 5.88 -7.15 -7.77
CA LEU A 65 5.48 -5.84 -8.27
C LEU A 65 6.59 -5.18 -9.13
N CYS A 66 7.85 -5.28 -8.71
CA CYS A 66 8.97 -4.73 -9.47
C CYS A 66 9.11 -5.43 -10.83
N THR A 67 8.97 -6.76 -10.88
CA THR A 67 8.97 -7.53 -12.13
C THR A 67 7.80 -7.12 -13.02
N LYS A 68 6.59 -7.00 -12.45
CA LYS A 68 5.39 -6.61 -13.18
C LYS A 68 5.47 -5.20 -13.80
N PHE A 69 6.18 -4.29 -13.14
CA PHE A 69 6.29 -2.88 -13.57
C PHE A 69 7.71 -2.48 -14.00
N ALA A 70 8.59 -3.45 -14.29
CA ALA A 70 10.00 -3.20 -14.57
C ALA A 70 10.21 -2.16 -15.67
N SER A 71 9.43 -2.26 -16.75
CA SER A 71 9.50 -1.36 -17.91
C SER A 71 8.82 0.00 -17.73
N ARG A 72 8.22 0.28 -16.56
CA ARG A 72 7.38 1.47 -16.32
C ARG A 72 7.86 2.28 -15.10
N PRO A 73 8.85 3.18 -15.25
CA PRO A 73 9.42 3.93 -14.14
C PRO A 73 8.42 4.82 -13.39
N HIS A 74 7.40 5.33 -14.09
CA HIS A 74 6.32 6.12 -13.48
C HIS A 74 5.47 5.31 -12.49
N CYS A 75 5.45 3.97 -12.62
CA CYS A 75 4.73 3.07 -11.70
C CYS A 75 5.47 2.86 -10.37
N TYR A 76 6.72 3.32 -10.20
CA TYR A 76 7.42 3.18 -8.92
C TYR A 76 6.70 3.92 -7.77
N SER A 77 5.96 4.99 -8.07
CA SER A 77 5.09 5.66 -7.10
C SER A 77 3.96 4.74 -6.61
N LEU A 78 3.37 3.96 -7.52
CA LEU A 78 2.35 2.98 -7.21
C LEU A 78 2.91 1.85 -6.33
N ILE A 79 4.08 1.32 -6.65
CA ILE A 79 4.75 0.27 -5.85
C ILE A 79 4.97 0.77 -4.42
N ARG A 80 5.52 1.98 -4.26
CA ARG A 80 5.74 2.60 -2.96
C ARG A 80 4.43 2.79 -2.18
N SER A 81 3.36 3.20 -2.86
CA SER A 81 2.04 3.34 -2.24
C SER A 81 1.51 1.98 -1.73
N LYS A 82 1.64 0.92 -2.53
CA LYS A 82 1.23 -0.44 -2.15
C LYS A 82 2.01 -0.98 -0.95
N ILE A 83 3.34 -0.89 -0.97
CA ILE A 83 4.20 -1.29 0.16
C ILE A 83 3.78 -0.55 1.43
N ARG A 84 3.57 0.77 1.33
CA ARG A 84 3.16 1.58 2.47
C ARG A 84 1.76 1.23 2.99
N MET A 85 0.84 0.89 2.09
CA MET A 85 -0.51 0.44 2.45
C MET A 85 -0.47 -0.87 3.25
N VAL A 86 0.34 -1.84 2.80
CA VAL A 86 0.53 -3.11 3.51
C VAL A 86 1.27 -2.91 4.85
N ALA A 87 2.30 -2.07 4.90
CA ALA A 87 3.01 -1.73 6.13
C ALA A 87 2.08 -1.12 7.19
N GLN A 88 1.19 -0.22 6.73
CA GLN A 88 0.17 0.39 7.58
C GLN A 88 -0.87 -0.62 8.08
N PHE A 89 -1.21 -1.61 7.26
CA PHE A 89 -2.07 -2.71 7.67
C PHE A 89 -1.38 -3.56 8.75
N LEU A 90 -0.13 -3.98 8.54
CA LEU A 90 0.64 -4.77 9.50
C LEU A 90 0.78 -4.03 10.85
N SER A 91 1.11 -2.75 10.83
CA SER A 91 1.21 -1.96 12.07
C SER A 91 -0.12 -1.88 12.83
N ARG A 92 -1.26 -1.87 12.13
CA ARG A 92 -2.58 -1.85 12.78
C ARG A 92 -2.97 -3.21 13.33
N ILE A 93 -2.72 -4.30 12.59
CA ILE A 93 -3.06 -5.64 13.07
C ILE A 93 -2.21 -6.03 14.27
N LYS A 94 -0.92 -5.65 14.30
CA LYS A 94 -0.01 -5.81 15.46
C LYS A 94 -0.52 -5.15 16.74
N LYS A 95 -1.24 -4.03 16.62
CA LYS A 95 -1.83 -3.35 17.78
C LYS A 95 -3.04 -4.07 18.36
N ILE A 96 -3.76 -4.82 17.53
CA ILE A 96 -4.91 -5.63 17.97
C ILE A 96 -4.41 -7.00 18.46
N GLU A 97 -3.46 -7.59 17.74
CA GLU A 97 -2.89 -8.90 18.02
C GLU A 97 -1.37 -8.81 18.09
N PRO A 98 -0.80 -8.68 19.29
CA PRO A 98 0.65 -8.61 19.47
C PRO A 98 1.35 -9.95 19.20
N THR A 99 0.61 -11.03 18.99
CA THR A 99 1.17 -12.35 18.60
C THR A 99 1.66 -12.39 17.15
N ILE A 100 1.30 -11.40 16.34
CA ILE A 100 1.64 -11.34 14.92
C ILE A 100 2.95 -10.55 14.77
N ASP A 101 4.04 -11.23 14.42
CA ASP A 101 5.32 -10.57 14.16
C ASP A 101 5.54 -10.28 12.68
N ASN A 102 5.21 -11.23 11.80
CA ASN A 102 5.42 -11.10 10.36
C ASN A 102 4.10 -11.18 9.59
N LEU A 103 4.14 -10.77 8.32
CA LEU A 103 2.97 -10.88 7.44
C LEU A 103 2.55 -12.34 7.20
N SER A 104 3.46 -13.31 7.30
CA SER A 104 3.11 -14.73 7.23
C SER A 104 2.08 -15.12 8.29
N ASP A 105 2.20 -14.57 9.49
CA ASP A 105 1.41 -14.99 10.65
C ASP A 105 -0.01 -14.40 10.59
N VAL A 106 -0.20 -13.36 9.77
CA VAL A 106 -1.53 -12.80 9.48
C VAL A 106 -2.40 -13.81 8.73
N PHE A 107 -1.82 -14.64 7.86
CA PHE A 107 -2.56 -15.56 6.98
C PHE A 107 -2.93 -16.87 7.69
N HIS A 108 -3.48 -16.75 8.90
CA HIS A 108 -4.08 -17.84 9.64
C HIS A 108 -5.61 -17.65 9.75
N PRO A 109 -6.46 -18.69 9.59
CA PRO A 109 -7.92 -18.52 9.52
C PRO A 109 -8.53 -17.79 10.70
N ARG A 110 -7.97 -17.98 11.90
CA ARG A 110 -8.39 -17.30 13.15
C ARG A 110 -8.26 -15.77 13.10
N HIS A 111 -7.43 -15.23 12.21
CA HIS A 111 -7.24 -13.79 12.10
C HIS A 111 -8.15 -13.15 11.06
N TYR A 112 -9.00 -13.93 10.36
CA TYR A 112 -9.86 -13.42 9.30
C TYR A 112 -10.74 -12.24 9.72
N ASP A 113 -11.44 -12.35 10.84
CA ASP A 113 -12.33 -11.28 11.32
C ASP A 113 -11.54 -9.99 11.64
N LYS A 114 -10.32 -10.15 12.15
CA LYS A 114 -9.40 -9.04 12.46
C LYS A 114 -8.90 -8.39 11.18
N ILE A 115 -8.63 -9.16 10.13
CA ILE A 115 -8.30 -8.64 8.80
C ILE A 115 -9.45 -7.75 8.28
N VAL A 116 -10.69 -8.25 8.33
CA VAL A 116 -11.88 -7.49 7.90
C VAL A 116 -12.05 -6.21 8.74
N GLN A 117 -11.86 -6.29 10.06
CA GLN A 117 -11.90 -5.15 10.96
C GLN A 117 -10.88 -4.07 10.58
N ILE A 118 -9.62 -4.44 10.30
CA ILE A 118 -8.59 -3.49 9.88
C ILE A 118 -8.90 -2.90 8.50
N ILE A 119 -9.41 -3.69 7.56
CA ILE A 119 -9.81 -3.18 6.24
C ILE A 119 -10.90 -2.11 6.38
N ASN A 120 -11.92 -2.37 7.21
CA ASN A 120 -12.99 -1.42 7.49
C ASN A 120 -12.46 -0.16 8.21
N MET A 121 -11.53 -0.32 9.15
CA MET A 121 -10.87 0.80 9.82
C MET A 121 -10.08 1.67 8.83
N MET A 122 -9.31 1.06 7.92
CA MET A 122 -8.54 1.78 6.89
C MET A 122 -9.44 2.40 5.82
N GLY A 123 -10.59 1.78 5.55
CA GLY A 123 -11.65 2.32 4.70
C GLY A 123 -12.49 3.41 5.35
N LYS A 124 -12.25 3.70 6.64
CA LYS A 124 -13.03 4.62 7.48
C LYS A 124 -14.53 4.29 7.43
N TYR A 125 -14.84 3.04 7.72
CA TYR A 125 -16.22 2.57 7.81
C TYR A 125 -16.92 3.23 8.99
N ASN A 126 -18.03 3.92 8.71
CA ASN A 126 -18.90 4.45 9.73
C ASN A 126 -20.05 3.47 10.00
N LYS A 127 -20.13 2.94 11.23
CA LYS A 127 -21.15 1.99 11.65
C LYS A 127 -22.56 2.58 11.65
N GLU A 128 -22.71 3.88 11.91
CA GLU A 128 -24.01 4.55 12.00
C GLU A 128 -24.64 4.76 10.63
N THR A 129 -23.82 5.13 9.64
CA THR A 129 -24.28 5.40 8.27
C THR A 129 -24.14 4.20 7.33
N GLY A 130 -23.40 3.17 7.76
CA GLY A 130 -23.07 2.01 6.92
C GLY A 130 -22.16 2.32 5.74
N GLN A 131 -21.50 3.49 5.72
CA GLN A 131 -20.73 3.98 4.57
C GLN A 131 -19.22 4.00 4.80
N LEU A 132 -18.47 3.78 3.72
CA LEU A 132 -17.02 3.93 3.67
C LEU A 132 -16.66 5.32 3.10
N GLU A 133 -15.86 6.11 3.83
CA GLU A 133 -15.33 7.36 3.28
C GLU A 133 -14.22 7.12 2.25
N ALA A 134 -13.43 6.06 2.45
CA ALA A 134 -12.29 5.69 1.62
C ALA A 134 -12.48 4.31 0.96
N PRO A 135 -13.51 4.13 0.09
CA PRO A 135 -13.84 2.82 -0.47
C PRO A 135 -12.73 2.28 -1.39
N SER A 136 -12.02 3.14 -2.12
CA SER A 136 -10.87 2.72 -2.94
C SER A 136 -9.75 2.13 -2.10
N THR A 137 -9.46 2.70 -0.93
CA THR A 137 -8.43 2.19 -0.02
C THR A 137 -8.81 0.80 0.51
N ALA A 138 -10.06 0.62 0.95
CA ALA A 138 -10.54 -0.68 1.44
C ALA A 138 -10.49 -1.76 0.35
N PHE A 139 -10.91 -1.41 -0.86
CA PHE A 139 -10.89 -2.32 -2.01
C PHE A 139 -9.46 -2.70 -2.44
N ASP A 140 -8.59 -1.71 -2.56
CA ASP A 140 -7.20 -1.91 -2.98
C ASP A 140 -6.45 -2.77 -1.96
N LEU A 141 -6.69 -2.54 -0.66
CA LEU A 141 -6.10 -3.31 0.42
C LEU A 141 -6.57 -4.76 0.40
N GLY A 142 -7.89 -5.00 0.28
CA GLY A 142 -8.43 -6.36 0.15
C GLY A 142 -7.85 -7.10 -1.06
N THR A 143 -7.63 -6.39 -2.17
CA THR A 143 -6.97 -6.94 -3.36
C THR A 143 -5.49 -7.25 -3.11
N GLN A 144 -4.74 -6.36 -2.44
CA GLN A 144 -3.33 -6.61 -2.14
C GLN A 144 -3.16 -7.77 -1.16
N LEU A 145 -4.03 -7.90 -0.16
CA LEU A 145 -3.96 -9.01 0.79
C LEU A 145 -4.26 -10.36 0.14
N LYS A 146 -5.18 -10.42 -0.84
CA LYS A 146 -5.39 -11.63 -1.64
C LYS A 146 -4.13 -12.02 -2.42
N ILE A 147 -3.47 -11.05 -3.06
CA ILE A 147 -2.22 -11.31 -3.79
C ILE A 147 -1.14 -11.81 -2.82
N LEU A 148 -0.99 -11.18 -1.65
CA LEU A 148 -0.04 -11.61 -0.62
C LEU A 148 -0.33 -13.03 -0.12
N CYS A 149 -1.60 -13.38 0.06
CA CYS A 149 -2.03 -14.73 0.44
C CYS A 149 -1.60 -15.77 -0.61
N GLU A 150 -1.79 -15.48 -1.90
CA GLU A 150 -1.35 -16.35 -2.99
C GLU A 150 0.17 -16.44 -3.08
N THR A 151 0.89 -15.32 -2.87
CA THR A 151 2.36 -15.34 -2.78
C THR A 151 2.81 -16.22 -1.62
N HIS A 152 2.16 -16.14 -0.45
CA HIS A 152 2.50 -16.97 0.70
C HIS A 152 2.23 -18.45 0.43
N LYS A 153 1.09 -18.77 -0.18
CA LYS A 153 0.73 -20.12 -0.61
C LYS A 153 1.81 -20.73 -1.52
N PHE A 154 2.27 -19.97 -2.52
CA PHE A 154 3.34 -20.41 -3.42
C PHE A 154 4.64 -20.71 -2.68
N GLU A 155 4.97 -19.94 -1.64
CA GLU A 155 6.13 -20.20 -0.79
C GLU A 155 5.97 -21.44 0.09
N CYS A 156 4.79 -21.69 0.65
CA CYS A 156 4.50 -22.93 1.38
C CYS A 156 4.65 -24.16 0.48
N ILE A 157 4.20 -24.07 -0.77
CA ILE A 157 4.37 -25.16 -1.77
C ILE A 157 5.85 -25.41 -2.06
N LYS A 158 6.64 -24.35 -2.28
CA LYS A 158 8.09 -24.48 -2.51
C LYS A 158 8.85 -25.09 -1.33
N LYS A 159 8.44 -24.74 -0.11
CA LYS A 159 9.05 -25.23 1.14
C LYS A 159 8.49 -26.59 1.57
N SER A 160 7.52 -27.15 0.83
CA SER A 160 6.82 -28.40 1.18
C SER A 160 6.20 -28.41 2.58
N ASP A 161 5.71 -27.26 3.04
CA ASP A 161 5.06 -27.12 4.35
C ASP A 161 3.54 -27.32 4.23
N GLU A 162 3.10 -28.57 4.39
CA GLU A 162 1.70 -28.94 4.21
C GLU A 162 0.76 -28.36 5.28
N GLN A 163 1.25 -28.14 6.50
CA GLN A 163 0.43 -27.62 7.59
C GLN A 163 0.08 -26.16 7.33
N ARG A 164 1.09 -25.32 7.07
CA ARG A 164 0.88 -23.91 6.77
C ARG A 164 0.14 -23.73 5.44
N LEU A 165 0.37 -24.61 4.46
CA LEU A 165 -0.37 -24.57 3.21
C LEU A 165 -1.89 -24.69 3.43
N LYS A 166 -2.34 -25.62 4.28
CA LYS A 166 -3.77 -25.80 4.60
C LYS A 166 -4.35 -24.56 5.28
N GLU A 167 -3.61 -23.97 6.22
CA GLU A 167 -4.02 -22.75 6.92
C GLU A 167 -4.19 -21.59 5.95
N VAL A 168 -3.19 -21.35 5.10
CA VAL A 168 -3.21 -20.30 4.09
C VAL A 168 -4.33 -20.54 3.07
N ASP A 169 -4.55 -21.77 2.62
CA ASP A 169 -5.64 -22.10 1.70
C ASP A 169 -7.02 -21.81 2.29
N ASN A 170 -7.22 -22.18 3.56
CA ASN A 170 -8.43 -21.85 4.27
C ASN A 170 -8.61 -20.32 4.38
N THR A 171 -7.55 -19.56 4.65
CA THR A 171 -7.63 -18.09 4.64
C THR A 171 -7.94 -17.51 3.27
N ALA A 172 -7.34 -18.05 2.20
CA ALA A 172 -7.58 -17.59 0.84
C ALA A 172 -9.06 -17.78 0.45
N LEU A 173 -9.64 -18.92 0.84
CA LEU A 173 -11.07 -19.20 0.65
C LEU A 173 -11.95 -18.20 1.41
N LEU A 174 -11.68 -17.99 2.70
CA LEU A 174 -12.39 -17.02 3.53
C LEU A 174 -12.29 -15.60 2.96
N MET A 175 -11.11 -15.19 2.49
CA MET A 175 -10.91 -13.89 1.86
C MET A 175 -11.63 -13.76 0.51
N LYS A 176 -11.71 -14.83 -0.28
CA LYS A 176 -12.41 -14.83 -1.57
C LYS A 176 -13.92 -14.66 -1.38
N GLN A 177 -14.51 -15.45 -0.48
CA GLN A 177 -15.94 -15.45 -0.22
C GLN A 177 -16.36 -14.28 0.69
N GLY A 178 -15.74 -14.17 1.86
CA GLY A 178 -16.18 -13.25 2.90
C GLY A 178 -15.91 -11.77 2.59
N LEU A 179 -14.81 -11.40 1.91
CA LEU A 179 -14.60 -9.99 1.52
C LEU A 179 -15.63 -9.51 0.51
N SER A 180 -16.17 -10.42 -0.29
CA SER A 180 -17.21 -10.09 -1.26
C SER A 180 -18.50 -9.64 -0.57
N THR A 181 -18.84 -10.26 0.56
CA THR A 181 -20.04 -9.97 1.35
C THR A 181 -19.83 -8.85 2.36
N SER A 182 -18.69 -8.82 3.04
CA SER A 182 -18.44 -7.94 4.19
C SER A 182 -17.80 -6.59 3.85
N VAL A 183 -17.13 -6.46 2.71
CA VAL A 183 -16.40 -5.23 2.34
C VAL A 183 -16.83 -4.75 0.95
N ASN A 184 -16.85 -5.63 -0.04
CA ASN A 184 -17.07 -5.22 -1.43
C ASN A 184 -18.47 -4.65 -1.69
N VAL A 185 -19.49 -5.09 -0.95
CA VAL A 185 -20.85 -4.51 -1.02
C VAL A 185 -20.80 -3.04 -0.63
N TYR A 186 -20.29 -2.73 0.57
CA TYR A 186 -20.18 -1.36 1.07
C TYR A 186 -19.25 -0.50 0.20
N VAL A 187 -18.17 -1.07 -0.34
CA VAL A 187 -17.27 -0.37 -1.28
C VAL A 187 -18.04 0.07 -2.52
N LYS A 188 -18.80 -0.83 -3.15
CA LYS A 188 -19.56 -0.53 -4.37
C LYS A 188 -20.60 0.54 -4.11
N GLU A 189 -21.36 0.41 -3.03
CA GLU A 189 -22.36 1.40 -2.62
C GLU A 189 -21.74 2.77 -2.38
N ALA A 190 -20.63 2.84 -1.62
CA ALA A 190 -19.92 4.09 -1.36
C ALA A 190 -19.36 4.73 -2.65
N GLN A 191 -18.83 3.93 -3.58
CA GLN A 191 -18.37 4.42 -4.88
C GLN A 191 -19.52 4.98 -5.73
N ILE A 192 -20.67 4.30 -5.76
CA ILE A 192 -21.87 4.76 -6.46
C ILE A 192 -22.36 6.07 -5.84
N ASN A 193 -22.44 6.15 -4.51
CA ASN A 193 -22.86 7.35 -3.80
C ASN A 193 -21.92 8.53 -4.06
N LYS A 194 -20.60 8.29 -4.10
CA LYS A 194 -19.61 9.33 -4.44
C LYS A 194 -19.77 9.82 -5.87
N ARG A 195 -20.08 8.93 -6.82
CA ARG A 195 -20.39 9.31 -8.21
C ARG A 195 -21.69 10.13 -8.28
N ARG A 196 -22.74 9.74 -7.56
CA ARG A 196 -24.03 10.46 -7.50
C ARG A 196 -23.89 11.87 -6.90
N LYS A 197 -23.08 12.02 -5.85
CA LYS A 197 -22.84 13.31 -5.18
C LYS A 197 -21.82 14.21 -5.91
N LYS A 198 -21.16 13.72 -6.96
CA LYS A 198 -20.15 14.50 -7.69
C LYS A 198 -20.84 15.62 -8.48
N GLN A 199 -20.70 16.85 -7.99
CA GLN A 199 -21.05 18.04 -8.76
C GLN A 199 -19.96 18.33 -9.80
N ILE A 200 -20.36 18.47 -11.06
CA ILE A 200 -19.49 18.91 -12.14
C ILE A 200 -19.75 20.40 -12.32
N VAL A 201 -18.87 21.23 -11.75
CA VAL A 201 -18.89 22.68 -12.01
C VAL A 201 -18.29 22.89 -13.40
N LEU A 202 -19.10 23.38 -14.33
CA LEU A 202 -18.62 23.76 -15.65
C LEU A 202 -17.78 25.04 -15.54
N PRO A 203 -16.70 25.18 -16.34
CA PRO A 203 -15.91 26.39 -16.36
C PRO A 203 -16.78 27.59 -16.76
N SER A 204 -16.52 28.75 -16.15
CA SER A 204 -17.26 29.96 -16.49
C SER A 204 -16.91 30.44 -17.89
N ARG A 205 -17.77 31.25 -18.50
CA ARG A 205 -17.49 31.88 -19.81
C ARG A 205 -16.18 32.68 -19.80
N GLN A 206 -15.85 33.28 -18.65
CA GLN A 206 -14.60 34.03 -18.47
C GLN A 206 -13.38 33.09 -18.50
N ASP A 207 -13.46 31.92 -17.86
CA ASP A 207 -12.37 30.93 -17.88
C ASP A 207 -12.16 30.36 -19.28
N ILE A 208 -13.25 30.10 -20.02
CA ILE A 208 -13.20 29.67 -21.42
C ILE A 208 -12.54 30.75 -22.28
N SER A 209 -12.90 32.02 -22.08
CA SER A 209 -12.30 33.15 -22.81
C SER A 209 -10.81 33.31 -22.49
N LYS A 210 -10.40 33.20 -21.22
CA LYS A 210 -8.98 33.23 -20.82
C LYS A 210 -8.19 32.08 -21.46
N LEU A 211 -8.75 30.88 -21.50
CA LEU A 211 -8.12 29.73 -22.16
C LEU A 211 -7.95 29.96 -23.67
N MET A 212 -8.97 30.49 -24.35
CA MET A 212 -8.90 30.81 -25.78
C MET A 212 -7.82 31.86 -26.07
N VAL A 213 -7.73 32.92 -25.25
CA VAL A 213 -6.69 33.95 -25.39
C VAL A 213 -5.30 33.36 -25.20
N TYR A 214 -5.11 32.46 -24.22
CA TYR A 214 -3.83 31.77 -24.01
C TYR A 214 -3.41 30.91 -25.20
N LEU A 215 -4.36 30.14 -25.77
CA LEU A 215 -4.07 29.25 -26.90
C LEU A 215 -3.77 30.01 -28.20
N VAL A 216 -4.46 31.13 -28.44
CA VAL A 216 -4.25 31.96 -29.64
C VAL A 216 -3.02 32.87 -29.48
N GLY A 217 -2.76 33.40 -28.28
CA GLY A 217 -1.61 34.26 -28.00
C GLY A 217 -0.27 33.53 -27.90
N ALA A 218 -0.27 32.21 -27.75
CA ALA A 218 0.94 31.37 -27.74
C ALA A 218 1.37 30.89 -29.15
N ALA A 219 0.67 31.33 -30.20
CA ALA A 219 0.93 30.95 -31.60
C ALA A 219 1.73 32.01 -32.40
N CYS A 220 2.38 32.96 -31.73
CA CYS A 220 3.32 33.92 -32.34
C CYS A 220 4.73 33.72 -31.80
#